data_AF-A0A2M8NT31-F1
#
_entry.id   AF-A0A2M8NT31-F1
#
_cell.length_a   1.000
_cell.length_b   1.000
_cell.length_c   1.000
_cell.angle_alpha   90.00
_cell.angle_beta   90.00
_cell.angle_gamma   90.00
#
_symmetry.space_group_name_H-M   'P 1'
#
loop_
_entity.id
_entity.type
_entity.pdbx_description
1 polymer ?
#
loop_
_entity_poly.entity_id
_entity_poly.type
_entity_poly.pdbx_seq_one_letter_code
_entity_poly.pdbx_strand_id
1 'polypeptide(L)' 'MIENLSAGLARKRGLPIVFGVLLIAISFAVQLIDYAAPTPALDLVWTITHHVGLLSALIGIMLVEPLGK' A
#
# COMPACT_ATOMS: atom_id res chain seq x y z
N MET A 1 -7.75 -4.52 -22.43
CA MET A 1 -7.21 -5.14 -21.19
C MET A 1 -6.98 -4.12 -20.08
N ILE A 2 -6.34 -2.97 -20.37
CA ILE A 2 -6.17 -1.87 -19.40
C ILE A 2 -7.52 -1.27 -18.96
N GLU A 3 -8.49 -1.14 -19.86
CA GLU A 3 -9.84 -0.65 -19.55
C GLU A 3 -10.55 -1.44 -18.44
N ASN A 4 -10.38 -2.78 -18.40
CA ASN A 4 -11.05 -3.61 -17.40
C ASN A 4 -10.38 -3.51 -16.02
N LEU A 5 -9.06 -3.29 -15.98
CA LEU A 5 -8.32 -3.02 -14.74
C LEU A 5 -8.72 -1.66 -14.17
N SER A 6 -8.79 -0.62 -15.02
CA SER A 6 -9.23 0.71 -14.62
C SER A 6 -10.70 0.73 -14.16
N ALA A 7 -11.59 0.00 -14.85
CA ALA A 7 -13.00 -0.11 -14.46
C ALA A 7 -13.20 -0.87 -13.14
N GLY A 8 -12.39 -1.91 -12.88
CA GLY A 8 -12.39 -2.66 -11.62
C GLY A 8 -11.91 -1.83 -10.43
N LEU A 9 -10.83 -1.05 -10.61
CA LEU A 9 -10.31 -0.12 -9.61
C LEU A 9 -11.30 1.02 -9.33
N ALA A 10 -11.94 1.57 -10.37
CA ALA A 10 -12.90 2.65 -10.27
C ALA A 10 -14.20 2.26 -9.54
N ARG A 11 -14.57 0.97 -9.53
CA ARG A 11 -15.77 0.47 -8.83
C ARG A 11 -15.53 0.22 -7.34
N LYS A 12 -14.26 0.11 -6.91
CA LYS A 12 -13.85 -0.10 -5.51
C LYS A 12 -12.79 0.93 -5.09
N ARG A 13 -13.06 2.22 -5.29
CA ARG A 13 -12.10 3.33 -5.05
C ARG A 13 -11.43 3.31 -3.68
N GLY A 14 -12.11 2.81 -2.64
CA GLY A 14 -11.53 2.69 -1.29
C GLY A 14 -10.64 1.46 -1.05
N LEU A 15 -10.66 0.45 -1.93
CA LEU A 15 -9.94 -0.80 -1.72
C LEU A 15 -8.41 -0.62 -1.74
N PRO A 16 -7.81 0.16 -2.66
CA PRO A 16 -6.36 0.39 -2.64
C PRO A 16 -5.91 1.17 -1.40
N ILE A 17 -6.76 2.08 -0.87
CA ILE A 17 -6.49 2.79 0.38
C ILE A 17 -6.42 1.81 1.54
N VAL A 18 -7.46 1.00 1.73
CA VAL A 18 -7.54 0.04 2.84
C VAL A 18 -6.39 -0.96 2.76
N PHE A 19 -6.09 -1.46 1.56
CA PHE A 19 -4.97 -2.36 1.33
C PHE A 19 -3.64 -1.70 1.69
N GLY A 20 -3.39 -0.47 1.21
CA GLY A 20 -2.16 0.27 1.51
C GLY A 20 -1.98 0.53 3.00
N VAL A 21 -3.03 0.97 3.70
CA VAL A 21 -2.99 1.20 5.16
C VAL A 21 -2.69 -0.08 5.93
N LEU A 22 -3.31 -1.19 5.55
CA LEU A 22 -3.07 -2.48 6.20
C LEU A 22 -1.63 -2.96 5.99
N LEU A 23 -1.07 -2.75 4.80
CA LEU A 23 0.30 -3.11 4.47
C LEU A 23 1.33 -2.25 5.21
N ILE A 24 1.04 -0.95 5.39
CA ILE A 24 1.84 -0.06 6.26
C ILE A 24 1.78 -0.51 7.72
N ALA A 25 0.61 -0.92 8.23
CA ALA A 25 0.48 -1.43 9.59
C ALA A 25 1.31 -2.71 9.81
N ILE A 26 1.32 -3.62 8.83
CA ILE A 26 2.18 -4.82 8.86
C ILE A 26 3.66 -4.42 8.80
N SER A 27 4.03 -3.49 7.91
CA SER A 27 5.40 -2.97 7.82
C SER A 27 5.88 -2.39 9.16
N PHE A 28 5.01 -1.67 9.89
CA PHE A 28 5.35 -1.17 11.22
C PHE A 28 5.66 -2.30 12.21
N ALA A 29 4.88 -3.39 12.20
CA ALA A 29 5.18 -4.56 13.03
C ALA A 29 6.53 -5.21 12.65
N VAL A 30 6.85 -5.30 11.35
CA VAL A 30 8.16 -5.81 10.88
C VAL A 30 9.30 -4.91 11.36
N GLN A 31 9.15 -3.59 11.30
CA GLN A 31 10.15 -2.64 11.81
C GLN A 31 10.39 -2.82 13.31
N LEU A 32 9.34 -3.06 14.12
CA LEU A 32 9.49 -3.30 15.55
C LEU A 32 10.29 -4.59 15.84
N ILE A 33 10.07 -5.63 15.04
CA ILE A 33 10.84 -6.87 15.13
C ILE A 33 12.29 -6.62 14.73
N ASP A 34 12.53 -5.90 13.64
CA ASP A 34 13.87 -5.57 13.16
C ASP A 34 14.65 -4.71 14.17
N TYR A 35 13.98 -3.75 14.83
CA TYR A 35 14.57 -2.96 15.91
C TYR A 35 15.07 -3.84 17.08
N ALA A 36 14.36 -4.92 17.40
CA ALA A 36 14.75 -5.84 18.46
C ALA A 36 15.78 -6.90 17.99
N ALA A 37 15.75 -7.26 16.71
CA ALA A 37 16.60 -8.30 16.11
C ALA A 37 16.97 -7.90 14.67
N PRO A 38 17.98 -7.03 14.49
CA PRO A 38 18.28 -6.45 13.19
C PRO A 38 18.80 -7.52 12.24
N THR A 39 18.15 -7.68 11.09
CA THR A 39 18.62 -8.59 10.04
C THR A 39 18.41 -8.00 8.64
N PRO A 40 19.34 -8.23 7.70
CA PRO A 40 19.19 -7.75 6.32
C PRO A 40 17.91 -8.23 5.62
N ALA A 41 17.40 -9.41 6.02
CA ALA A 41 16.15 -9.95 5.48
C ALA A 41 14.92 -9.18 5.97
N LEU A 42 14.87 -8.84 7.26
CA LEU A 42 13.80 -8.03 7.85
C LEU A 42 13.81 -6.61 7.27
N ASP A 43 14.99 -6.01 7.08
CA ASP A 43 15.15 -4.72 6.40
C ASP A 43 14.54 -4.72 4.99
N LEU A 44 14.80 -5.78 4.21
CA LEU A 44 14.28 -5.91 2.86
C LEU A 44 12.76 -6.10 2.86
N VAL A 45 12.24 -6.97 3.73
CA VAL A 45 10.79 -7.19 3.88
C VAL A 45 10.10 -5.90 4.31
N TRP A 46 10.66 -5.19 5.29
CA TRP A 46 10.16 -3.89 5.72
C TRP A 46 10.15 -2.89 4.56
N THR A 47 11.27 -2.76 3.84
CA THR A 47 11.40 -1.79 2.74
C THR A 47 10.35 -2.04 1.67
N ILE A 48 10.21 -3.29 1.20
CA ILE A 48 9.23 -3.63 0.15
C ILE A 48 7.81 -3.37 0.66
N THR A 49 7.47 -3.89 1.83
CA THR A 49 6.10 -3.74 2.36
C THR A 49 5.76 -2.28 2.62
N HIS A 50 6.67 -1.49 3.19
CA HIS A 50 6.42 -0.08 3.46
C HIS A 50 6.11 0.71 2.17
N HIS A 51 6.97 0.57 1.15
CA HIS A 51 6.85 1.35 -0.08
C HIS A 51 5.67 0.88 -0.94
N VAL A 52 5.41 -0.42 -1.02
CA VAL A 52 4.23 -0.95 -1.73
C VAL A 52 2.94 -0.50 -1.05
N GLY A 53 2.91 -0.53 0.29
CA GLY A 53 1.78 -0.05 1.08
C GLY A 53 1.52 1.45 0.87
N LEU A 54 2.59 2.25 0.93
CA LEU A 54 2.54 3.70 0.67
C LEU A 54 2.01 4.01 -0.73
N LEU A 55 2.58 3.39 -1.77
CA LEU A 55 2.14 3.61 -3.15
C LEU A 55 0.67 3.19 -3.35
N SER A 56 0.26 2.06 -2.78
CA SER A 56 -1.12 1.59 -2.87
C SER A 56 -2.10 2.57 -2.20
N ALA A 57 -1.73 3.11 -1.03
CA ALA A 57 -2.53 4.09 -0.32
C ALA A 57 -2.66 5.40 -1.11
N LEU A 58 -1.54 5.91 -1.65
CA LEU A 58 -1.53 7.13 -2.47
C LEU A 58 -2.34 6.96 -3.75
N ILE A 59 -2.19 5.84 -4.45
CA ILE A 59 -3.00 5.52 -5.64
C ILE A 59 -4.49 5.47 -5.26
N GLY A 60 -4.82 4.84 -4.13
CA GLY A 60 -6.20 4.81 -3.63
C GLY A 60 -6.77 6.20 -3.37
N ILE A 61 -6.00 7.08 -2.74
CA ILE A 61 -6.41 8.46 -2.47
C ILE A 61 -6.65 9.21 -3.79
N MET A 62 -5.74 9.09 -4.76
CA MET A 62 -5.89 9.69 -6.09
C MET A 62 -7.13 9.18 -6.84
N LEU A 63 -7.59 7.96 -6.58
CA LEU A 63 -8.80 7.41 -7.20
C LEU A 63 -10.09 7.86 -6.50
N VAL A 64 -10.02 8.22 -5.22
CA VAL A 64 -11.17 8.73 -4.46
C VAL A 64 -11.53 10.14 -4.90
N GLU A 65 -10.53 10.99 -5.15
CA GLU A 65 -10.75 12.34 -5.65
C GLU A 65 -11.20 12.29 -7.14
N PRO A 66 -12.37 12.85 -7.49
CA PRO A 66 -12.78 12.88 -8.90
C PRO A 66 -11.84 13.80 -9.69
N LEU A 67 -11.21 13.28 -10.75
CA LEU A 67 -10.34 14.01 -11.69
C LEU A 67 -11.06 15.11 -12.50
N GLY A 68 -12.15 15.67 -12.00
CA GLY A 68 -12.95 16.67 -12.68
C GLY A 68 -14.36 16.76 -12.13
N LYS A 69 -14.51 17.54 -11.06
CA LYS A 69 -15.59 18.52 -10.90
C LYS A 69 -15.00 19.76 -10.26
#